data_AF-A0A1W9GA84-F1
#
_entry.id   AF-A0A1W9GA84-F1
#
_cell.length_a   1.000
_cell.length_b   1.000
_cell.length_c   1.000
_cell.angle_alpha   90.00
_cell.angle_beta   90.00
_cell.angle_gamma   90.00
#
_symmetry.space_group_name_H-M   'P 1'
#
loop_
_entity.id
_entity.type
_entity.pdbx_description
1 polymer ?
#
loop_
_entity_poly.entity_id
_entity_poly.type
_entity_poly.pdbx_seq_one_letter_code
_entity_poly.pdbx_strand_id
1 'polypeptide(L)'
;MLEGTHFSDVTPYLVAILGLLVLWQYYQLQIMAGRILAVDIFDRSGVRMYIYVTPDDDSRCEVCARAHGRIFLPSQVAKNGFSPLDGTCQRSIPCLGVLVGLYGAWLEARAVVERARAAKKGGFALSPEDLRALVNGQWEQSISADTDRLGIHMIEAVCYEKINQAVSIAGYRYVISEVKEVRHLLLLVPAYLRLSLLLVRSGATKDAREVIERFERRFPVKKRGPHFPTVEQRTAMKIRKAYLIENQPAQPTSVAV
;
A
#
# COMPACT_ATOMS: atom_id res chain seq x y z
N MET A 1 5.49 -59.50 14.21
CA MET A 1 4.27 -59.25 15.01
C MET A 1 4.45 -57.91 15.68
N LEU A 2 3.75 -56.88 15.20
CA LEU A 2 3.70 -55.56 15.84
C LEU A 2 2.67 -55.66 16.96
N GLU A 3 3.11 -56.08 18.14
CA GLU A 3 2.26 -56.14 19.32
C GLU A 3 2.10 -54.75 19.94
N GLY A 4 0.91 -54.18 19.70
CA GLY A 4 0.08 -53.51 20.70
C GLY A 4 0.75 -52.56 21.68
N THR A 5 1.20 -51.39 21.22
CA THR A 5 1.35 -50.24 22.11
C THR A 5 -0.05 -49.72 22.49
N HIS A 6 -0.58 -50.16 23.62
CA HIS A 6 -1.72 -49.49 24.27
C HIS A 6 -1.27 -48.10 24.72
N PHE A 7 -1.49 -47.09 23.88
CA PHE A 7 -1.40 -45.70 24.31
C PHE A 7 -2.54 -45.46 25.31
N SER A 8 -2.20 -45.16 26.55
CA SER A 8 -3.17 -44.70 27.54
C SER A 8 -3.89 -43.47 26.99
N ASP A 9 -5.19 -43.32 27.26
CA ASP A 9 -6.03 -42.18 26.84
C ASP A 9 -5.39 -40.80 27.15
N VAL A 10 -4.39 -40.75 28.04
CA VAL A 10 -3.65 -39.56 28.45
C VAL A 10 -2.54 -39.16 27.46
N THR A 11 -1.99 -40.09 26.69
CA THR A 11 -0.89 -39.82 25.74
C THR A 11 -1.21 -38.72 24.72
N PRO A 12 -2.37 -38.69 24.04
CA PRO A 12 -2.69 -37.61 23.10
C PRO A 12 -2.74 -36.23 23.80
N TYR A 13 -3.20 -36.17 25.05
CA TYR A 13 -3.22 -34.92 25.83
C TYR A 13 -1.81 -34.45 26.19
N LEU A 14 -0.93 -35.36 26.59
CA LEU A 14 0.47 -35.03 26.86
C LEU A 14 1.20 -34.52 25.61
N VAL A 15 0.95 -35.15 24.46
CA VAL A 15 1.50 -34.68 23.18
C VAL A 15 0.95 -33.30 22.81
N ALA A 16 -0.35 -33.04 23.03
CA ALA A 16 -0.94 -31.73 22.79
C ALA A 16 -0.38 -30.66 23.73
N ILE A 17 -0.20 -30.97 25.02
CA ILE A 17 0.41 -30.07 26.00
C ILE A 17 1.86 -29.77 25.62
N LEU A 18 2.64 -30.79 25.26
CA LEU A 18 4.01 -30.60 24.76
C LEU A 18 4.04 -29.74 23.49
N GLY A 19 3.12 -29.98 22.55
CA GLY A 19 2.99 -29.16 21.34
C GLY A 19 2.70 -27.69 21.67
N LEU A 20 1.78 -27.43 22.59
CA LEU A 20 1.47 -26.07 23.07
C LEU A 20 2.66 -25.43 23.80
N LEU A 21 3.39 -26.19 24.62
CA LEU A 21 4.58 -25.70 25.32
C LEU A 21 5.72 -25.36 24.35
N VAL A 22 5.95 -26.19 23.32
CA VAL A 22 6.92 -25.90 22.27
C VAL A 22 6.50 -24.66 21.47
N LEU A 23 5.22 -24.54 21.12
CA LEU A 23 4.69 -23.36 20.45
C LEU A 23 4.87 -22.11 21.31
N TRP A 24 4.60 -22.21 22.61
CA TRP A 24 4.78 -21.14 23.58
C TRP A 24 6.26 -20.75 23.73
N GLN A 25 7.17 -21.73 23.80
CA GLN A 25 8.59 -21.47 23.94
C GLN A 25 9.18 -20.86 22.67
N TYR A 26 8.76 -21.33 21.50
CA TYR A 26 9.08 -20.69 20.23
C TYR A 26 8.58 -19.25 20.19
N TYR A 27 7.35 -19.01 20.66
CA TYR A 27 6.77 -17.68 20.76
C TYR A 27 7.55 -16.76 21.71
N GLN A 28 7.95 -17.25 22.89
CA GLN A 28 8.81 -16.51 23.83
C GLN A 28 10.16 -16.16 23.20
N LEU A 29 10.77 -17.08 22.44
CA LEU A 29 11.99 -16.79 21.69
C LEU A 29 11.79 -15.69 20.65
N GLN A 30 10.64 -15.65 19.97
CA GLN A 30 10.31 -14.56 19.04
C GLN A 30 10.10 -13.22 19.76
N ILE A 31 9.50 -13.23 20.96
CA ILE A 31 9.38 -12.03 21.82
C ILE A 31 10.75 -11.54 22.28
N MET A 32 11.60 -12.43 22.80
CA MET A 32 12.95 -12.09 23.25
C MET A 32 13.85 -11.63 22.11
N ALA A 33 13.68 -12.18 20.91
CA ALA A 33 14.32 -11.70 19.69
C ALA A 33 13.76 -10.34 19.22
N GLY A 34 12.83 -9.75 19.98
CA GLY A 34 12.17 -8.49 19.67
C GLY A 34 11.25 -8.56 18.46
N ARG A 35 11.00 -9.74 17.88
CA ARG A 35 10.20 -9.87 16.65
C ARG A 35 8.70 -9.69 16.93
N ILE A 36 8.24 -9.98 18.16
CA ILE A 36 6.86 -9.83 18.60
C ILE A 36 6.83 -8.99 19.90
N LEU A 37 6.11 -7.87 19.91
CA LEU A 37 5.81 -7.07 21.10
C LEU A 37 4.43 -7.47 21.67
N ALA A 38 4.19 -7.25 22.97
CA ALA A 38 2.88 -7.53 23.58
C ALA A 38 1.72 -6.72 22.94
N VAL A 39 2.04 -5.57 22.33
CA VAL A 39 1.08 -4.75 21.55
C VAL A 39 0.60 -5.48 20.29
N ASP A 40 1.36 -6.44 19.75
CA ASP A 40 0.98 -7.28 18.59
C ASP A 40 -0.26 -8.14 18.88
N ILE A 41 -0.55 -8.46 20.15
CA ILE A 41 -1.67 -9.31 20.58
C ILE A 41 -2.98 -8.51 20.72
N PHE A 42 -2.88 -7.25 21.15
CA PHE A 42 -4.06 -6.46 21.57
C PHE A 42 -4.48 -5.39 20.56
N ASP A 43 -3.64 -5.04 19.59
CA ASP A 43 -4.01 -4.07 18.55
C ASP A 43 -4.73 -4.77 17.39
N ARG A 44 -6.05 -4.86 17.50
CA ARG A 44 -6.94 -5.45 16.48
C ARG A 44 -6.85 -4.74 15.11
N SER A 45 -6.23 -3.56 15.02
CA SER A 45 -6.18 -2.78 13.79
C SER A 45 -5.10 -3.24 12.80
N GLY A 46 -4.12 -4.05 13.21
CA GLY A 46 -3.06 -4.54 12.33
C GLY A 46 -2.26 -3.42 11.62
N VAL A 47 -2.39 -2.16 12.06
CA VAL A 47 -1.71 -0.99 11.49
C VAL A 47 -1.18 -0.17 12.66
N ARG A 48 0.13 0.07 12.70
CA ARG A 48 0.79 0.84 13.79
C ARG A 48 1.14 2.26 13.38
N MET A 49 1.21 2.52 12.08
CA MET A 49 1.42 3.85 11.53
C MET A 49 0.70 3.98 10.20
N TYR A 50 0.32 5.22 9.88
CA TYR A 50 -0.14 5.60 8.56
C TYR A 50 0.83 6.60 7.96
N ILE A 51 1.16 6.40 6.69
CA ILE A 51 2.05 7.27 5.93
C ILE A 51 1.25 7.89 4.80
N TYR A 52 1.17 9.22 4.76
CA TYR A 52 0.59 9.92 3.63
C TYR A 52 1.66 10.22 2.60
N VAL A 53 1.49 9.68 1.39
CA VAL A 53 2.41 9.90 0.27
C VAL A 53 1.68 10.55 -0.88
N THR A 54 2.32 11.54 -1.47
CA THR A 54 1.83 12.23 -2.65
C THR A 54 2.77 12.01 -3.83
N PRO A 55 2.24 11.79 -5.03
CA PRO A 55 3.06 11.65 -6.22
C PRO A 55 3.94 12.88 -6.46
N ASP A 56 5.20 12.66 -6.81
CA ASP A 56 6.11 13.75 -7.13
C ASP A 56 5.97 14.11 -8.61
N ASP A 57 4.86 14.77 -8.98
CA ASP A 57 4.68 15.33 -10.31
C ASP A 57 4.72 16.86 -10.29
N ASP A 58 5.02 17.47 -11.44
CA ASP A 58 5.11 18.94 -11.59
C ASP A 58 3.76 19.65 -11.38
N SER A 59 2.70 18.86 -11.28
CA SER A 59 1.36 19.32 -11.02
C SER A 59 0.94 19.12 -9.56
N ARG A 60 1.85 18.75 -8.66
CA ARG A 60 1.55 18.61 -7.23
C ARG A 60 1.43 20.00 -6.60
N CYS A 61 0.28 20.31 -6.02
CA CYS A 61 0.10 21.58 -5.30
C CYS A 61 0.89 21.60 -3.98
N GLU A 62 1.18 22.81 -3.48
CA GLU A 62 2.02 23.02 -2.30
C GLU A 62 1.46 22.36 -1.02
N VAL A 63 0.13 22.34 -0.87
CA VAL A 63 -0.54 21.69 0.27
C VAL A 63 -0.23 20.19 0.27
N CYS A 64 -0.32 19.54 -0.90
CA CYS A 64 -0.02 18.11 -1.05
C CYS A 64 1.49 17.82 -1.02
N ALA A 65 2.32 18.77 -1.48
CA ALA A 65 3.78 18.66 -1.37
C ALA A 65 4.22 18.66 0.09
N ARG A 66 3.74 19.60 0.91
CA ARG A 66 4.04 19.68 2.35
C ARG A 66 3.52 18.48 3.14
N ALA A 67 2.45 17.86 2.67
CA ALA A 67 1.88 16.68 3.32
C ALA A 67 2.62 15.37 2.96
N HIS A 68 3.48 15.36 1.94
CA HIS A 68 4.23 14.18 1.54
C HIS A 68 5.10 13.66 2.70
N GLY A 69 5.06 12.35 2.95
CA GLY A 69 5.85 11.71 4.00
C GLY A 69 5.32 11.91 5.42
N ARG A 70 4.14 12.52 5.60
CA ARG A 70 3.55 12.69 6.94
C ARG A 70 3.14 11.36 7.55
N ILE A 71 3.55 11.17 8.80
CA ILE A 71 3.31 10.00 9.61
C ILE A 71 2.24 10.30 10.66
N PHE A 72 1.27 9.39 10.77
CA PHE A 72 0.18 9.47 11.74
C PHE A 72 0.05 8.18 12.51
N LEU A 73 -0.28 8.28 13.79
CA LEU A 73 -0.69 7.14 14.60
C LEU A 73 -2.15 6.77 14.30
N PRO A 74 -2.55 5.50 14.47
CA PRO A 74 -3.93 5.06 14.29
C PRO A 74 -4.94 5.88 15.11
N SER A 75 -4.58 6.28 16.33
CA SER A 75 -5.41 7.11 17.20
C SER A 75 -5.67 8.52 16.65
N GLN A 76 -4.85 9.02 15.73
CA GLN A 76 -5.07 10.28 15.02
C GLN A 76 -6.00 10.08 13.83
N VAL A 77 -5.78 9.01 13.06
CA VAL A 77 -6.56 8.67 11.86
C VAL A 77 -8.00 8.30 12.20
N ALA A 78 -8.21 7.66 13.36
CA ALA A 78 -9.55 7.26 13.82
C ALA A 78 -10.45 8.44 14.26
N LYS A 79 -9.92 9.67 14.30
CA LYS A 79 -10.71 10.85 14.69
C LYS A 79 -11.66 11.26 13.56
N ASN A 80 -12.87 11.64 13.92
CA ASN A 80 -13.85 12.17 12.97
C ASN A 80 -13.29 13.41 12.26
N GLY A 81 -13.43 13.45 10.93
CA GLY A 81 -12.93 14.54 10.10
C GLY A 81 -11.41 14.55 9.93
N PHE A 82 -10.71 13.45 10.24
CA PHE A 82 -9.28 13.34 9.99
C PHE A 82 -8.97 13.63 8.50
N SER A 83 -7.96 14.48 8.30
CA SER A 83 -7.36 14.76 7.00
C SER A 83 -5.84 14.72 7.16
N PRO A 84 -5.10 14.09 6.24
CA PRO A 84 -3.64 14.14 6.22
C PRO A 84 -3.11 15.51 5.74
N LEU A 85 -3.99 16.34 5.18
CA LEU A 85 -3.67 17.67 4.66
C LEU A 85 -4.02 18.75 5.69
N ASP A 86 -3.11 19.70 5.89
CA ASP A 86 -3.37 20.94 6.64
C ASP A 86 -4.10 21.97 5.75
N GLY A 87 -5.23 21.56 5.17
CA GLY A 87 -6.03 22.35 4.23
C GLY A 87 -6.63 21.51 3.10
N THR A 88 -7.17 22.18 2.08
CA THR A 88 -7.74 21.53 0.90
C THR A 88 -6.72 21.50 -0.25
N CYS A 89 -6.83 20.48 -1.11
CA CYS A 89 -6.06 20.44 -2.33
C CYS A 89 -6.47 21.62 -3.23
N GLN A 90 -5.51 22.42 -3.67
CA GLN A 90 -5.76 23.61 -4.50
C GLN A 90 -6.11 23.27 -5.97
N ARG A 91 -6.15 22.00 -6.34
CA ARG A 91 -6.43 21.57 -7.72
C ARG A 91 -7.88 21.15 -7.89
N SER A 92 -8.40 21.43 -9.07
CA SER A 92 -9.70 20.91 -9.53
C SER A 92 -9.72 19.38 -9.59
N ILE A 93 -8.60 18.77 -9.99
CA ILE A 93 -8.38 17.31 -9.89
C ILE A 93 -7.37 17.08 -8.76
N PRO A 94 -7.76 16.39 -7.66
CA PRO A 94 -6.88 16.17 -6.52
C PRO A 94 -5.54 15.53 -6.92
N CYS A 95 -4.45 15.88 -6.23
CA CYS A 95 -3.09 15.35 -6.48
C CYS A 95 -2.93 13.83 -6.26
N LEU A 96 -4.00 13.10 -5.97
CA LEU A 96 -4.03 11.63 -5.82
C LEU A 96 -3.11 11.10 -4.72
N GLY A 97 -2.91 11.87 -3.65
CA GLY A 97 -2.20 11.37 -2.48
C GLY A 97 -2.94 10.21 -1.82
N VAL A 98 -2.18 9.28 -1.26
CA VAL A 98 -2.70 8.06 -0.64
C VAL A 98 -2.20 7.96 0.81
N LEU A 99 -3.11 7.56 1.71
CA LEU A 99 -2.78 7.25 3.09
C LEU A 99 -2.61 5.74 3.20
N VAL A 100 -1.40 5.29 3.51
CA VAL A 100 -1.02 3.88 3.56
C VAL A 100 -0.83 3.47 5.01
N GLY A 101 -1.62 2.49 5.48
CA GLY A 101 -1.43 1.88 6.78
C GLY A 101 -0.35 0.80 6.71
N LEU A 102 0.59 0.82 7.67
CA LEU A 102 1.63 -0.18 7.84
C LEU A 102 1.64 -0.68 9.28
N TYR A 103 1.85 -1.98 9.44
CA TYR A 103 2.18 -2.61 10.69
C TYR A 103 3.58 -2.23 11.16
N GLY A 104 4.60 -2.31 10.30
CA GLY A 104 5.91 -1.75 10.63
C GLY A 104 6.76 -2.60 11.59
N ALA A 105 6.86 -3.93 11.39
CA ALA A 105 7.60 -4.80 12.30
C ALA A 105 9.13 -4.87 12.05
N TRP A 106 9.70 -4.07 11.14
CA TRP A 106 11.16 -3.98 10.92
C TRP A 106 11.79 -2.77 11.63
N LEU A 107 13.12 -2.74 11.72
CA LEU A 107 13.87 -1.81 12.57
C LEU A 107 13.56 -0.35 12.25
N GLU A 108 13.60 0.02 10.98
CA GLU A 108 13.38 1.38 10.47
C GLU A 108 11.96 1.84 10.74
N ALA A 109 10.96 0.99 10.49
CA ALA A 109 9.56 1.30 10.80
C ALA A 109 9.31 1.48 12.30
N ARG A 110 9.93 0.67 13.15
CA ARG A 110 9.79 0.81 14.61
C ARG A 110 10.33 2.15 15.07
N ALA A 111 11.47 2.59 14.55
CA ALA A 111 12.01 3.92 14.83
C ALA A 111 11.04 5.03 14.41
N VAL A 112 10.38 4.89 13.27
CA VAL A 112 9.33 5.82 12.81
C VAL A 112 8.12 5.84 13.76
N VAL A 113 7.64 4.67 14.20
CA VAL A 113 6.53 4.56 15.16
C VAL A 113 6.87 5.21 16.51
N GLU A 114 8.06 4.97 17.04
CA GLU A 114 8.49 5.59 18.31
C GLU A 114 8.63 7.11 18.20
N ARG A 115 9.19 7.60 17.08
CA ARG A 115 9.21 9.04 16.78
C ARG A 115 7.79 9.62 16.69
N ALA A 116 6.85 8.90 16.07
CA ALA A 116 5.46 9.35 15.98
C ALA A 116 4.78 9.43 17.35
N ARG A 117 5.05 8.47 18.26
CA ARG A 117 4.57 8.50 19.65
C ARG A 117 5.15 9.69 20.43
N ALA A 118 6.43 9.98 20.25
CA ALA A 118 7.10 11.10 20.91
C ALA A 118 6.58 12.48 20.45
N ALA A 119 6.14 12.60 19.19
CA ALA A 119 5.68 13.87 18.61
C ALA A 119 4.38 14.43 19.23
N LYS A 120 3.59 13.60 19.95
CA LYS A 120 2.35 13.91 20.71
C LYS A 120 1.19 14.60 19.95
N LYS A 121 1.43 15.52 18.99
CA LYS A 121 0.41 16.21 18.16
C LYS A 121 0.94 16.52 16.75
N GLY A 122 0.07 16.42 15.74
CA GLY A 122 0.34 16.88 14.36
C GLY A 122 1.00 15.87 13.41
N GLY A 123 1.56 14.77 13.95
CA GLY A 123 2.41 13.88 13.17
C GLY A 123 3.74 14.54 12.84
N PHE A 124 4.66 13.81 12.21
CA PHE A 124 5.90 14.37 11.67
C PHE A 124 6.06 13.93 10.21
N ALA A 125 6.83 14.67 9.42
CA ALA A 125 7.12 14.29 8.05
C ALA A 125 8.50 13.62 7.97
N LEU A 126 8.57 12.49 7.27
CA LEU A 126 9.84 11.95 6.79
C LEU A 126 10.33 12.77 5.60
N SER A 127 11.64 12.96 5.49
CA SER A 127 12.24 13.44 4.25
C SER A 127 12.03 12.41 3.13
N PRO A 128 12.10 12.81 1.84
CA PRO A 128 12.07 11.86 0.74
C PRO A 128 13.15 10.77 0.86
N GLU A 129 14.32 11.11 1.41
CA GLU A 129 15.42 10.19 1.66
C GLU A 129 15.08 9.17 2.75
N ASP A 130 14.54 9.64 3.88
CA ASP A 130 14.11 8.77 4.98
C ASP A 130 12.96 7.84 4.53
N LEU A 131 12.05 8.34 3.71
CA LEU A 131 10.95 7.56 3.17
C LEU A 131 11.45 6.47 2.21
N ARG A 132 12.44 6.78 1.36
CA ARG A 132 13.12 5.78 0.52
C ARG A 132 13.88 4.76 1.36
N ALA A 133 14.60 5.20 2.40
CA ALA A 133 15.29 4.29 3.31
C ALA A 133 14.32 3.33 4.01
N LEU A 134 13.12 3.82 4.40
CA LEU A 134 12.08 3.01 5.02
C LEU A 134 11.60 1.87 4.10
N VAL A 135 11.33 2.15 2.81
CA VAL A 135 10.84 1.14 1.85
C VAL A 135 11.94 0.22 1.31
N ASN A 136 13.18 0.68 1.29
CA ASN A 136 14.34 -0.13 0.90
C ASN A 136 14.95 -0.92 2.08
N GLY A 137 14.41 -0.76 3.29
CA GLY A 137 14.85 -1.48 4.48
C GLY A 137 14.53 -2.98 4.41
N GLN A 138 14.90 -3.72 5.45
CA GLN A 138 14.73 -5.19 5.51
C GLN A 138 13.30 -5.62 5.89
N TRP A 139 12.28 -4.96 5.33
CA TRP A 139 10.88 -5.23 5.67
C TRP A 139 10.42 -6.63 5.25
N GLU A 140 10.98 -7.20 4.18
CA GLU A 140 10.67 -8.55 3.69
C GLU A 140 11.03 -9.65 4.69
N GLN A 141 12.01 -9.41 5.57
CA GLN A 141 12.45 -10.35 6.60
C GLN A 141 11.63 -10.21 7.89
N SER A 142 10.73 -9.22 7.95
CA SER A 142 9.92 -8.96 9.14
C SER A 142 8.69 -9.86 9.19
N ILE A 143 8.19 -10.09 10.41
CA ILE A 143 6.95 -10.86 10.62
C ILE A 143 5.71 -10.21 9.98
N SER A 144 5.78 -8.92 9.66
CA SER A 144 4.69 -8.19 9.04
C SER A 144 4.84 -8.03 7.53
N ALA A 145 5.86 -8.65 6.93
CA ALA A 145 6.16 -8.55 5.50
C ALA A 145 4.91 -8.73 4.64
N ASP A 146 4.13 -9.79 4.86
CA ASP A 146 2.93 -10.05 4.06
C ASP A 146 1.80 -9.04 4.28
N THR A 147 1.67 -8.51 5.49
CA THR A 147 0.67 -7.47 5.80
C THR A 147 1.06 -6.13 5.16
N ASP A 148 2.35 -5.80 5.17
CA ASP A 148 2.87 -4.50 4.74
C ASP A 148 3.21 -4.45 3.25
N ARG A 149 3.38 -5.61 2.59
CA ARG A 149 3.86 -5.74 1.21
C ARG A 149 3.19 -4.79 0.22
N LEU A 150 1.85 -4.77 0.21
CA LEU A 150 1.08 -3.92 -0.70
C LEU A 150 1.25 -2.43 -0.37
N GLY A 151 1.33 -2.09 0.91
CA GLY A 151 1.59 -0.73 1.35
C GLY A 151 3.00 -0.26 0.97
N ILE A 152 4.01 -1.12 1.15
CA ILE A 152 5.40 -0.82 0.80
C ILE A 152 5.54 -0.61 -0.71
N HIS A 153 5.04 -1.52 -1.55
CA HIS A 153 5.12 -1.32 -3.00
C HIS A 153 4.34 -0.10 -3.48
N MET A 154 3.25 0.28 -2.80
CA MET A 154 2.56 1.53 -3.11
C MET A 154 3.42 2.75 -2.78
N ILE A 155 4.05 2.78 -1.61
CA ILE A 155 4.93 3.89 -1.19
C ILE A 155 6.17 3.96 -2.07
N GLU A 156 6.83 2.83 -2.31
CA GLU A 156 7.97 2.69 -3.20
C GLU A 156 7.63 3.23 -4.59
N ALA A 157 6.52 2.78 -5.18
CA ALA A 157 6.12 3.25 -6.50
C ALA A 157 5.93 4.77 -6.56
N VAL A 158 5.39 5.38 -5.50
CA VAL A 158 5.25 6.84 -5.40
C VAL A 158 6.61 7.55 -5.26
N CYS A 159 7.54 6.99 -4.48
CA CYS A 159 8.84 7.60 -4.23
C CYS A 159 9.77 7.59 -5.45
N TYR A 160 9.56 6.66 -6.36
CA TYR A 160 10.45 6.44 -7.51
C TYR A 160 9.91 7.00 -8.83
N GLU A 161 8.74 7.65 -8.87
CA GLU A 161 8.12 8.04 -10.15
C GLU A 161 9.02 8.90 -11.04
N LYS A 162 9.78 9.84 -10.45
CA LYS A 162 10.75 10.70 -11.16
C LYS A 162 12.16 10.12 -11.25
N ILE A 163 12.51 9.17 -10.38
CA ILE A 163 13.88 8.64 -10.25
C ILE A 163 14.05 7.39 -11.11
N ASN A 164 13.12 6.45 -10.98
CA ASN A 164 13.10 5.20 -11.71
C ASN A 164 11.65 4.81 -12.01
N GLN A 165 11.20 5.21 -13.20
CA GLN A 165 9.83 4.96 -13.63
C GLN A 165 9.51 3.46 -13.75
N ALA A 166 10.50 2.61 -14.06
CA ALA A 166 10.29 1.17 -14.18
C ALA A 166 9.91 0.53 -12.83
N VAL A 167 10.59 0.91 -11.74
CA VAL A 167 10.23 0.51 -10.37
C VAL A 167 8.80 0.93 -10.04
N SER A 168 8.45 2.17 -10.40
CA SER A 168 7.12 2.72 -10.14
C SER A 168 6.01 1.98 -10.89
N ILE A 169 6.22 1.70 -12.17
CA ILE A 169 5.29 0.92 -12.99
C ILE A 169 5.13 -0.49 -12.42
N ALA A 170 6.24 -1.16 -12.04
CA ALA A 170 6.20 -2.49 -11.46
C ALA A 170 5.44 -2.51 -10.12
N GLY A 171 5.73 -1.59 -9.21
CA GLY A 171 5.05 -1.48 -7.92
C GLY A 171 3.55 -1.23 -8.05
N TYR A 172 3.13 -0.31 -8.92
CA TYR A 172 1.68 -0.10 -9.16
C TYR A 172 1.00 -1.33 -9.80
N ARG A 173 1.67 -2.00 -10.74
CA ARG A 173 1.15 -3.25 -11.34
C ARG A 173 0.97 -4.33 -10.27
N TYR A 174 1.95 -4.48 -9.38
CA TYR A 174 1.92 -5.42 -8.28
C TYR A 174 0.75 -5.14 -7.32
N VAL A 175 0.57 -3.88 -6.90
CA VAL A 175 -0.57 -3.48 -6.06
C VAL A 175 -1.89 -3.80 -6.74
N ILE A 176 -2.02 -3.50 -8.04
CA ILE A 176 -3.25 -3.78 -8.79
C ILE A 176 -3.55 -5.28 -8.91
N SER A 177 -2.52 -6.13 -9.04
CA SER A 177 -2.71 -7.58 -9.18
C SER A 177 -3.00 -8.28 -7.85
N GLU A 178 -2.32 -7.88 -6.77
CA GLU A 178 -2.33 -8.62 -5.51
C GLU A 178 -3.36 -8.16 -4.48
N VAL A 179 -3.99 -6.99 -4.66
CA VAL A 179 -5.05 -6.56 -3.73
C VAL A 179 -6.26 -7.49 -3.80
N LYS A 180 -6.42 -8.32 -2.76
CA LYS A 180 -7.53 -9.26 -2.56
C LYS A 180 -8.37 -8.93 -1.33
N GLU A 181 -7.75 -8.34 -0.32
CA GLU A 181 -8.36 -8.08 0.99
C GLU A 181 -8.99 -6.69 1.07
N VAL A 182 -10.08 -6.60 1.83
CA VAL A 182 -10.86 -5.34 2.00
C VAL A 182 -9.99 -4.19 2.50
N ARG A 183 -9.07 -4.45 3.44
CA ARG A 183 -8.17 -3.44 4.02
C ARG A 183 -7.28 -2.73 2.98
N HIS A 184 -6.96 -3.42 1.89
CA HIS A 184 -6.05 -2.91 0.84
C HIS A 184 -6.80 -2.32 -0.35
N LEU A 185 -8.13 -2.40 -0.40
CA LEU A 185 -8.94 -1.91 -1.53
C LEU A 185 -8.77 -0.41 -1.79
N LEU A 186 -8.46 0.38 -0.75
CA LEU A 186 -8.23 1.83 -0.85
C LEU A 186 -6.98 2.17 -1.68
N LEU A 187 -6.05 1.23 -1.87
CA LEU A 187 -4.83 1.43 -2.66
C LEU A 187 -5.08 1.30 -4.17
N LEU A 188 -6.15 0.59 -4.58
CA LEU A 188 -6.40 0.26 -5.99
C LEU A 188 -6.62 1.48 -6.86
N VAL A 189 -7.54 2.37 -6.48
CA VAL A 189 -7.90 3.52 -7.32
C VAL A 189 -6.69 4.46 -7.51
N PRO A 190 -5.94 4.85 -6.45
CA PRO A 190 -4.68 5.57 -6.62
C PRO A 190 -3.69 4.85 -7.54
N ALA A 191 -3.46 3.55 -7.35
CA ALA A 191 -2.52 2.78 -8.17
C ALA A 191 -2.90 2.80 -9.67
N TYR A 192 -4.18 2.57 -10.01
CA TYR A 192 -4.66 2.65 -11.39
C TYR A 192 -4.47 4.04 -12.00
N LEU A 193 -4.81 5.09 -11.24
CA LEU A 193 -4.71 6.46 -11.72
C LEU A 193 -3.25 6.89 -11.91
N ARG A 194 -2.32 6.45 -11.07
CA ARG A 194 -0.89 6.75 -11.24
C ARG A 194 -0.29 5.94 -12.38
N LEU A 195 -0.55 4.63 -12.42
CA LEU A 195 -0.03 3.76 -13.49
C LEU A 195 -0.47 4.23 -14.87
N SER A 196 -1.76 4.52 -15.06
CA SER A 196 -2.26 5.04 -16.34
C SER A 196 -1.60 6.37 -16.72
N LEU A 197 -1.39 7.28 -15.77
CA LEU A 197 -0.72 8.55 -16.04
C LEU A 197 0.74 8.34 -16.49
N LEU A 198 1.48 7.48 -15.79
CA LEU A 198 2.87 7.17 -16.12
C LEU A 198 3.01 6.51 -17.51
N LEU A 199 2.11 5.59 -17.85
CA LEU A 199 2.13 4.91 -19.15
C LEU A 199 1.77 5.87 -20.29
N VAL A 200 0.79 6.76 -20.08
CA VAL A 200 0.47 7.82 -21.07
C VAL A 200 1.69 8.74 -21.29
N ARG A 201 2.33 9.20 -20.21
CA ARG A 201 3.48 10.11 -20.30
C ARG A 201 4.72 9.49 -20.95
N SER A 202 4.92 8.19 -20.80
CA SER A 202 6.03 7.46 -21.42
C SER A 202 5.74 7.02 -22.86
N GLY A 203 4.56 7.32 -23.41
CA GLY A 203 4.18 6.91 -24.77
C GLY A 203 3.82 5.42 -24.89
N ALA A 204 3.68 4.70 -23.77
CA ALA A 204 3.27 3.29 -23.73
C ALA A 204 1.74 3.16 -23.94
N THR A 205 1.25 3.63 -25.08
CA THR A 205 -0.18 3.79 -25.41
C THR A 205 -0.99 2.50 -25.26
N LYS A 206 -0.43 1.37 -25.71
CA LYS A 206 -1.08 0.06 -25.62
C LYS A 206 -1.31 -0.36 -24.16
N ASP A 207 -0.26 -0.33 -23.35
CA ASP A 207 -0.31 -0.66 -21.93
C ASP A 207 -1.23 0.30 -21.16
N ALA A 208 -1.18 1.60 -21.49
CA ALA A 208 -2.05 2.60 -20.89
C ALA A 208 -3.53 2.29 -21.15
N ARG A 209 -3.88 1.93 -22.38
CA ARG A 209 -5.25 1.55 -22.75
C ARG A 209 -5.71 0.31 -21.99
N GLU A 210 -4.87 -0.73 -21.92
CA GLU A 210 -5.19 -1.96 -21.19
C GLU A 210 -5.48 -1.68 -19.70
N VAL A 211 -4.65 -0.85 -19.07
CA VAL A 211 -4.84 -0.44 -17.67
C VAL A 211 -6.17 0.31 -17.47
N ILE A 212 -6.53 1.21 -18.38
CA ILE A 212 -7.80 1.95 -18.32
C ILE A 212 -8.99 1.00 -18.50
N GLU A 213 -8.94 0.09 -19.46
CA GLU A 213 -10.02 -0.89 -19.69
C GLU A 213 -10.18 -1.85 -18.50
N ARG A 214 -9.07 -2.27 -17.88
CA ARG A 214 -9.10 -3.06 -16.65
C ARG A 214 -9.72 -2.28 -15.48
N PHE A 215 -9.40 -0.99 -15.35
CA PHE A 215 -10.02 -0.11 -14.36
C PHE A 215 -11.54 0.00 -14.57
N GLU A 216 -12.00 0.26 -15.80
CA GLU A 216 -13.43 0.37 -16.12
C GLU A 216 -14.19 -0.93 -15.83
N ARG A 217 -13.59 -2.09 -16.16
CA ARG A 217 -14.16 -3.41 -15.82
C ARG A 217 -14.23 -3.64 -14.31
N ARG A 218 -13.17 -3.29 -13.57
CA ARG A 218 -13.08 -3.50 -12.11
C ARG A 218 -14.04 -2.58 -11.35
N PHE A 219 -14.26 -1.36 -11.84
CA PHE A 219 -15.11 -0.35 -11.20
C PHE A 219 -16.29 0.07 -12.09
N PRO A 220 -17.34 -0.74 -12.20
CA PRO A 220 -18.54 -0.38 -12.95
C PRO A 220 -19.14 0.95 -12.49
N VAL A 221 -19.69 1.74 -13.42
CA VAL A 221 -20.25 3.08 -13.16
C VAL A 221 -21.40 3.04 -12.14
N LYS A 222 -22.17 1.95 -12.13
CA LYS A 222 -23.34 1.78 -11.26
C LYS A 222 -22.97 1.49 -9.79
N LYS A 223 -21.73 1.11 -9.50
CA LYS A 223 -21.28 0.75 -8.15
C LYS A 223 -20.59 1.94 -7.46
N ARG A 224 -20.86 2.08 -6.16
CA ARG A 224 -20.32 3.12 -5.28
C ARG A 224 -19.88 2.51 -3.95
N GLY A 225 -18.98 3.19 -3.27
CA GLY A 225 -18.48 2.80 -1.95
C GLY A 225 -17.17 3.51 -1.61
N PRO A 226 -16.67 3.34 -0.38
CA PRO A 226 -15.46 4.05 0.10
C PRO A 226 -14.19 3.76 -0.72
N HIS A 227 -14.11 2.57 -1.33
CA HIS A 227 -12.99 2.14 -2.17
C HIS A 227 -13.28 2.23 -3.68
N PHE A 228 -14.44 2.78 -4.05
CA PHE A 228 -14.78 3.03 -5.46
C PHE A 228 -14.27 4.41 -5.88
N PRO A 229 -13.92 4.58 -7.17
CA PRO A 229 -13.44 5.85 -7.66
C PRO A 229 -14.54 6.92 -7.64
N THR A 230 -14.16 8.14 -7.28
CA THR A 230 -15.02 9.33 -7.31
C THR A 230 -15.37 9.73 -8.74
N VAL A 231 -16.30 10.68 -8.89
CA VAL A 231 -16.69 11.19 -10.21
C VAL A 231 -15.48 11.82 -10.91
N GLU A 232 -14.69 12.61 -10.19
CA GLU A 232 -13.50 13.31 -10.68
C GLU A 232 -12.44 12.32 -11.14
N GLN A 233 -12.20 11.25 -10.36
CA GLN A 233 -11.26 10.19 -10.71
C GLN A 233 -11.69 9.40 -11.96
N ARG A 234 -12.99 9.15 -12.12
CA ARG A 234 -13.55 8.54 -13.34
C ARG A 234 -13.39 9.46 -14.54
N THR A 235 -13.65 10.75 -14.37
CA THR A 235 -13.46 11.76 -15.41
C THR A 235 -12.01 11.84 -15.85
N ALA A 236 -11.05 11.79 -14.92
CA ALA A 236 -9.63 11.75 -15.24
C ALA A 236 -9.26 10.54 -16.13
N MET A 237 -9.80 9.34 -15.85
CA MET A 237 -9.59 8.16 -16.69
C MET A 237 -10.22 8.32 -18.08
N LYS A 238 -11.43 8.89 -18.18
CA LYS A 238 -12.09 9.14 -19.46
C LYS A 238 -11.30 10.11 -20.35
N ILE A 239 -10.81 11.21 -19.77
CA ILE A 239 -9.98 12.20 -20.48
C ILE A 239 -8.73 11.52 -21.04
N ARG A 240 -8.05 10.69 -20.24
CA ARG A 240 -6.87 9.94 -20.71
C ARG A 240 -7.22 8.97 -21.82
N LYS A 241 -8.35 8.27 -21.71
CA LYS A 241 -8.82 7.34 -22.76
C LYS A 241 -9.06 8.07 -24.08
N ALA A 242 -9.71 9.23 -24.05
CA ALA A 242 -9.94 10.06 -25.22
C ALA A 242 -8.63 10.51 -25.86
N TYR A 243 -7.69 11.02 -25.06
CA TYR A 243 -6.36 11.39 -25.51
C TYR A 243 -5.62 10.23 -26.22
N LEU A 244 -5.71 9.01 -25.68
CA LEU A 244 -5.09 7.82 -26.30
C LEU A 244 -5.79 7.37 -27.58
N ILE A 245 -7.05 7.74 -27.82
CA ILE A 245 -7.75 7.45 -29.08
C ILE A 245 -7.33 8.45 -30.15
N GLU A 246 -7.29 9.73 -29.80
CA GLU A 246 -6.93 10.82 -30.72
C GLU A 246 -5.47 10.74 -31.18
N ASN A 247 -4.56 10.28 -30.31
CA ASN A 247 -3.13 10.20 -30.59
C ASN A 247 -2.68 8.79 -31.02
N GLN A 248 -3.57 8.01 -31.65
CA GLN A 248 -3.16 6.73 -32.23
C GLN A 248 -2.32 6.94 -33.48
N PRO A 249 -1.13 6.30 -33.59
CA PRO A 249 -0.49 6.19 -34.89
C PRO A 249 -1.44 5.41 -35.82
N ALA A 250 -1.71 5.97 -37.00
CA ALA A 250 -2.51 5.30 -38.01
C ALA A 250 -1.99 3.88 -38.22
N GLN A 251 -2.87 2.88 -38.09
CA GLN A 251 -2.50 1.51 -38.45
C GLN A 251 -2.04 1.52 -39.91
N PRO A 252 -0.86 0.96 -40.25
CA PRO A 252 -0.52 0.75 -41.64
C PRO A 252 -1.58 -0.20 -42.21
N THR A 253 -2.37 0.32 -43.13
CA THR A 253 -3.27 -0.47 -43.96
C THR A 253 -2.43 -1.57 -44.59
N SER A 254 -2.64 -2.82 -44.14
CA SER A 254 -2.10 -3.98 -44.82
C SER A 254 -2.67 -3.97 -46.24
N VAL A 255 -1.84 -3.60 -47.21
CA VAL A 255 -2.14 -3.80 -48.62
C VAL A 255 -2.18 -5.32 -48.81
N ALA A 256 -3.39 -5.85 -49.01
CA ALA A 256 -3.57 -7.22 -49.45
C ALA A 256 -2.89 -7.37 -50.82
N VAL A 257 -2.00 -8.35 -50.93
CA VAL A 257 -1.49 -8.88 -52.20
C VAL A 257 -2.25 -10.16 -52.49
#